data_AF-A0A2N6VKN6-F1
#
_entry.id   AF-A0A2N6VKN6-F1
#
_cell.length_a   1.000
_cell.length_b   1.000
_cell.length_c   1.000
_cell.angle_alpha   90.00
_cell.angle_beta   90.00
_cell.angle_gamma   90.00
#
_symmetry.space_group_name_H-M   'P 1'
#
loop_
_entity.id
_entity.type
_entity.pdbx_description
1 polymer ?
#
loop_
_entity_poly.entity_id
_entity_poly.type
_entity_poly.pdbx_seq_one_letter_code
_entity_poly.pdbx_strand_id
1 'polypeptide(L)'
;MNTLPHRSVSLTIALCALFALLASAIAATPAHAAPPRQATSQINAAAKKHAKKLGKATGSIRCGLPRGGCYRAFKDGSIHWSPKTGAHPTWGGIRNEWKRTGWERGKLGYPVSSERCGLPARGCYQRFQNGSIHWSPKTGAHATWGAIRWIWQNNNWERGKYGYPTGSAWIGNDGKLRQKFQRGTITTGVLAYGLPHGIKPKGGRQLVVAHTSARSAKTGTVELWELRNDERWHRTHTFKDARFGYKGLATASGKREGDGKTPMGQYRIPFTFGTKAKPKGTKIEYRRADRNDQWCSRSGSRHYNTWMSAPNRSCPAKHAEVFSTIPQYSHVAVVDYNSARKAGRGSAIFVHKHGKGSTAGCVSVTEKQMVTLVTWLRPQYNPRIVIAPRGELKNQ
;
A
#
# COMPACT_ATOMS: atom_id res chain seq x y z
N MET A 1 28.90 53.97 -85.51
CA MET A 1 30.00 54.12 -84.53
C MET A 1 29.75 53.18 -83.36
N ASN A 2 30.84 52.63 -82.81
CA ASN A 2 31.06 51.95 -81.51
C ASN A 2 30.02 52.25 -80.39
N THR A 3 29.72 51.36 -79.41
CA THR A 3 30.39 50.11 -78.98
C THR A 3 29.48 49.20 -78.13
N LEU A 4 29.85 47.92 -78.02
CA LEU A 4 29.45 46.91 -77.00
C LEU A 4 29.88 47.29 -75.56
N PRO A 5 29.63 46.50 -74.49
CA PRO A 5 28.99 45.17 -74.37
C PRO A 5 27.70 45.22 -73.48
N HIS A 6 27.13 44.20 -72.83
CA HIS A 6 27.49 42.81 -72.51
C HIS A 6 26.22 41.91 -72.34
N ARG A 7 26.34 40.76 -71.65
CA ARG A 7 25.26 39.86 -71.21
C ARG A 7 25.71 39.10 -69.95
N SER A 8 24.75 38.70 -69.11
CA SER A 8 24.88 37.59 -68.15
C SER A 8 23.57 36.79 -68.15
N VAL A 9 23.63 35.47 -68.29
CA VAL A 9 22.47 34.56 -68.31
C VAL A 9 22.60 33.57 -67.17
N SER A 10 21.53 33.38 -66.38
CA SER A 10 21.51 32.50 -65.22
C SER A 10 21.26 31.04 -65.58
N LEU A 11 21.91 30.16 -64.84
CA LEU A 11 21.84 28.70 -64.94
C LEU A 11 20.81 28.14 -63.93
N THR A 12 19.95 27.21 -64.33
CA THR A 12 18.93 26.60 -63.45
C THR A 12 19.14 25.09 -63.30
N ILE A 13 18.83 24.57 -62.11
CA ILE A 13 19.26 23.27 -61.58
C ILE A 13 18.36 22.10 -62.02
N ALA A 14 18.91 20.89 -61.99
CA ALA A 14 18.35 19.67 -62.60
C ALA A 14 17.84 18.60 -61.62
N LEU A 15 17.18 17.61 -62.23
CA LEU A 15 17.08 16.17 -61.91
C LEU A 15 15.83 15.59 -61.23
N CYS A 16 15.45 14.42 -61.75
CA CYS A 16 14.19 13.69 -61.52
C CYS A 16 14.22 12.78 -60.28
N ALA A 17 13.04 12.49 -59.73
CA ALA A 17 12.86 11.51 -58.66
C ALA A 17 12.74 10.06 -59.20
N LEU A 18 13.39 9.12 -58.52
CA LEU A 18 13.28 7.69 -58.77
C LEU A 18 12.59 7.01 -57.57
N PHE A 19 11.45 6.35 -57.78
CA PHE A 19 10.71 5.67 -56.71
C PHE A 19 11.23 4.23 -56.51
N ALA A 20 11.67 3.91 -55.28
CA ALA A 20 12.06 2.56 -54.90
C ALA A 20 10.88 1.76 -54.32
N LEU A 21 10.61 0.58 -54.89
CA LEU A 21 9.62 -0.38 -54.40
C LEU A 21 10.18 -1.17 -53.21
N LEU A 22 9.78 -0.82 -51.98
CA LEU A 22 9.98 -1.70 -50.81
C LEU A 22 8.92 -2.81 -50.79
N ALA A 23 9.34 -4.04 -51.08
CA ALA A 23 8.56 -5.22 -50.76
C ALA A 23 8.54 -5.45 -49.24
N SER A 24 7.39 -5.21 -48.61
CA SER A 24 7.20 -5.42 -47.17
C SER A 24 7.21 -6.90 -46.82
N ALA A 25 8.32 -7.39 -46.27
CA ALA A 25 8.38 -8.71 -45.65
C ALA A 25 7.45 -8.75 -44.43
N ILE A 26 6.33 -9.47 -44.54
CA ILE A 26 5.42 -9.70 -43.42
C ILE A 26 6.14 -10.58 -42.41
N ALA A 27 6.61 -9.99 -41.31
CA ALA A 27 7.18 -10.74 -40.21
C ALA A 27 6.12 -11.68 -39.62
N ALA A 28 6.26 -12.97 -39.88
CA ALA A 28 5.39 -13.99 -39.33
C ALA A 28 5.42 -13.90 -37.79
N THR A 29 4.25 -13.66 -37.18
CA THR A 29 4.13 -13.68 -35.72
C THR A 29 4.69 -15.00 -35.18
N PRO A 30 5.51 -14.99 -34.10
CA PRO A 30 6.12 -16.20 -33.59
C PRO A 30 5.02 -17.19 -33.21
N ALA A 31 5.05 -18.36 -33.87
CA ALA A 31 4.13 -19.44 -33.59
C ALA A 31 4.19 -19.77 -32.09
N HIS A 32 3.04 -19.71 -31.41
CA HIS A 32 2.99 -20.01 -29.98
C HIS A 32 3.49 -21.45 -29.77
N ALA A 33 4.58 -21.60 -29.02
CA ALA A 33 5.17 -22.91 -28.74
C ALA A 33 4.10 -23.90 -28.26
N ALA A 34 4.09 -25.10 -28.85
CA ALA A 34 3.09 -26.10 -28.57
C ALA A 34 2.99 -26.41 -27.06
N PRO A 35 1.78 -26.57 -26.49
CA PRO A 35 1.63 -26.88 -25.08
C PRO A 35 2.44 -28.11 -24.64
N PRO A 36 3.13 -28.08 -23.48
CA PRO A 36 3.91 -29.21 -23.00
C PRO A 36 3.10 -30.50 -22.99
N ARG A 37 3.69 -31.62 -23.46
CA ARG A 37 2.99 -32.92 -23.57
C ARG A 37 2.27 -33.32 -22.27
N GLN A 38 2.91 -33.07 -21.12
CA GLN A 38 2.32 -33.32 -19.79
C GLN A 38 1.09 -32.45 -19.51
N ALA A 39 1.12 -31.16 -19.88
CA ALA A 39 -0.01 -30.25 -19.75
C ALA A 39 -1.19 -30.72 -20.63
N THR A 40 -0.91 -31.06 -21.88
CA THR A 40 -1.92 -31.57 -22.84
C THR A 40 -2.57 -32.86 -22.33
N SER A 41 -1.76 -33.84 -21.92
CA SER A 41 -2.25 -35.11 -21.38
C SER A 41 -3.12 -34.90 -20.13
N GLN A 42 -2.62 -34.17 -19.13
CA GLN A 42 -3.34 -33.99 -17.87
C GLN A 42 -4.60 -33.13 -18.00
N ILE A 43 -4.58 -32.08 -18.84
CA ILE A 43 -5.78 -31.27 -19.13
C ILE A 43 -6.84 -32.12 -19.84
N ASN A 44 -6.46 -32.96 -20.81
CA ASN A 44 -7.39 -33.85 -21.51
C ASN A 44 -7.96 -34.94 -20.58
N ALA A 45 -7.14 -35.55 -19.73
CA ALA A 45 -7.57 -36.53 -18.74
C ALA A 45 -8.58 -35.93 -17.73
N ALA A 46 -8.26 -34.74 -17.18
CA ALA A 46 -9.17 -34.02 -16.29
C ALA A 46 -10.46 -33.58 -17.00
N ALA A 47 -10.39 -33.23 -18.29
CA ALA A 47 -11.57 -32.91 -19.10
C ALA A 47 -12.51 -34.10 -19.28
N LYS A 48 -11.97 -35.27 -19.65
CA LYS A 48 -12.74 -36.52 -19.77
C LYS A 48 -13.41 -36.88 -18.44
N LYS A 49 -12.66 -36.81 -17.33
CA LYS A 49 -13.16 -37.10 -15.97
C LYS A 49 -14.27 -36.16 -15.50
N HIS A 50 -14.26 -34.90 -15.93
CA HIS A 50 -15.17 -33.86 -15.43
C HIS A 50 -16.09 -33.27 -16.51
N ALA A 51 -16.28 -33.96 -17.64
CA ALA A 51 -17.03 -33.47 -18.81
C ALA A 51 -18.43 -32.93 -18.46
N LYS A 52 -19.21 -33.66 -17.63
CA LYS A 52 -20.56 -33.25 -17.17
C LYS A 52 -20.58 -31.92 -16.39
N LYS A 53 -19.47 -31.53 -15.75
CA LYS A 53 -19.34 -30.28 -14.95
C LYS A 53 -18.71 -29.13 -15.71
N LEU A 54 -17.97 -29.41 -16.78
CA LEU A 54 -17.24 -28.42 -17.57
C LEU A 54 -17.99 -27.99 -18.84
N GLY A 55 -18.80 -28.87 -19.42
CA GLY A 55 -19.42 -28.65 -20.73
C GLY A 55 -18.41 -28.80 -21.88
N LYS A 56 -18.76 -28.28 -23.06
CA LYS A 56 -17.88 -28.28 -24.23
C LYS A 56 -16.66 -27.37 -24.01
N ALA A 57 -15.51 -27.74 -24.55
CA ALA A 57 -14.33 -26.86 -24.59
C ALA A 57 -14.59 -25.66 -25.51
N THR A 58 -14.11 -24.48 -25.13
CA THR A 58 -14.33 -23.21 -25.88
C THR A 58 -13.09 -22.71 -26.61
N GLY A 59 -12.07 -23.56 -26.75
CA GLY A 59 -10.80 -23.22 -27.39
C GLY A 59 -9.70 -24.25 -27.10
N SER A 60 -8.55 -24.06 -27.74
CA SER A 60 -7.34 -24.87 -27.53
C SER A 60 -6.71 -24.63 -26.14
N ILE A 61 -5.70 -25.45 -25.79
CA ILE A 61 -4.91 -25.25 -24.58
C ILE A 61 -4.00 -24.03 -24.79
N ARG A 62 -4.05 -23.07 -23.86
CA ARG A 62 -3.23 -21.85 -23.88
C ARG A 62 -2.19 -21.90 -22.76
N CYS A 63 -0.93 -21.68 -23.09
CA CYS A 63 0.20 -21.65 -22.15
C CYS A 63 0.75 -20.24 -21.96
N GLY A 64 1.75 -20.07 -21.08
CA GLY A 64 2.31 -18.76 -20.72
C GLY A 64 1.71 -18.17 -19.43
N LEU A 65 1.03 -18.99 -18.62
CA LEU A 65 0.65 -18.59 -17.26
C LEU A 65 1.89 -18.62 -16.33
N PRO A 66 1.89 -17.86 -15.21
CA PRO A 66 3.02 -17.80 -14.28
C PRO A 66 3.57 -19.18 -13.88
N ARG A 67 4.90 -19.29 -13.78
CA ARG A 67 5.60 -20.56 -13.47
C ARG A 67 5.36 -21.67 -14.50
N GLY A 68 5.27 -21.30 -15.78
CA GLY A 68 5.16 -22.23 -16.92
C GLY A 68 3.81 -22.92 -17.04
N GLY A 69 2.73 -22.32 -16.53
CA GLY A 69 1.41 -22.95 -16.53
C GLY A 69 0.65 -22.81 -17.85
N CYS A 70 -0.39 -23.64 -17.96
CA CYS A 70 -1.31 -23.69 -19.09
C CYS A 70 -2.76 -23.83 -18.59
N TYR A 71 -3.73 -23.52 -19.45
CA TYR A 71 -5.14 -23.73 -19.14
C TYR A 71 -5.96 -24.07 -20.39
N ARG A 72 -7.16 -24.61 -20.17
CA ARG A 72 -8.23 -24.67 -21.18
C ARG A 72 -9.54 -24.17 -20.59
N ALA A 73 -10.23 -23.33 -21.35
CA ALA A 73 -11.56 -22.86 -21.05
C ALA A 73 -12.63 -23.82 -21.59
N PHE A 74 -13.74 -23.92 -20.86
CA PHE A 74 -14.92 -24.69 -21.21
C PHE A 74 -16.15 -23.82 -20.92
N LYS A 75 -17.32 -24.23 -21.44
CA LYS A 75 -18.59 -23.49 -21.27
C LYS A 75 -18.86 -23.12 -19.81
N ASP A 76 -18.72 -24.10 -18.92
CA ASP A 76 -19.16 -24.00 -17.52
C ASP A 76 -17.99 -23.98 -16.51
N GLY A 77 -16.74 -23.98 -17.01
CA GLY A 77 -15.55 -24.01 -16.16
C GLY A 77 -14.21 -23.83 -16.87
N SER A 78 -13.12 -24.17 -16.18
CA SER A 78 -11.77 -24.14 -16.74
C SER A 78 -10.83 -25.10 -16.01
N ILE A 79 -9.94 -25.75 -16.75
CA ILE A 79 -8.86 -26.57 -16.19
C ILE A 79 -7.57 -25.76 -16.27
N HIS A 80 -6.87 -25.62 -15.15
CA HIS A 80 -5.56 -24.99 -15.09
C HIS A 80 -4.51 -26.00 -14.65
N TRP A 81 -3.33 -25.90 -15.25
CA TRP A 81 -2.18 -26.77 -15.05
C TRP A 81 -0.93 -25.94 -14.75
N SER A 82 -0.08 -26.46 -13.87
CA SER A 82 1.32 -26.03 -13.74
C SER A 82 2.19 -27.25 -13.46
N PRO A 83 3.52 -27.20 -13.75
CA PRO A 83 4.42 -28.31 -13.48
C PRO A 83 4.37 -28.79 -12.01
N LYS A 84 4.17 -27.87 -11.06
CA LYS A 84 4.12 -28.17 -9.62
C LYS A 84 2.76 -28.69 -9.12
N THR A 85 1.65 -28.38 -9.80
CA THR A 85 0.31 -28.73 -9.31
C THR A 85 -0.37 -29.84 -10.09
N GLY A 86 0.02 -30.04 -11.36
CA GLY A 86 -0.80 -30.80 -12.31
C GLY A 86 -2.09 -30.06 -12.69
N ALA A 87 -2.96 -30.73 -13.46
CA ALA A 87 -4.18 -30.16 -14.02
C ALA A 87 -5.38 -30.32 -13.06
N HIS A 88 -6.00 -29.21 -12.66
CA HIS A 88 -7.19 -29.22 -11.82
C HIS A 88 -8.33 -28.38 -12.42
N PRO A 89 -9.57 -28.90 -12.45
CA PRO A 89 -10.73 -28.17 -12.93
C PRO A 89 -11.26 -27.20 -11.86
N THR A 90 -11.89 -26.13 -12.33
CA THR A 90 -12.63 -25.14 -11.53
C THR A 90 -13.93 -24.83 -12.26
N TRP A 91 -15.05 -24.66 -11.54
CA TRP A 91 -16.35 -24.31 -12.11
C TRP A 91 -17.18 -23.46 -11.13
N GLY A 92 -18.32 -22.94 -11.60
CA GLY A 92 -19.34 -22.27 -10.78
C GLY A 92 -18.81 -21.17 -9.83
N GLY A 93 -19.41 -21.10 -8.63
CA GLY A 93 -19.09 -20.09 -7.63
C GLY A 93 -17.61 -20.10 -7.19
N ILE A 94 -17.00 -21.27 -7.05
CA ILE A 94 -15.59 -21.40 -6.65
C ILE A 94 -14.66 -20.80 -7.71
N ARG A 95 -14.91 -21.07 -9.00
CA ARG A 95 -14.16 -20.45 -10.11
C ARG A 95 -14.33 -18.94 -10.14
N ASN A 96 -15.56 -18.46 -9.92
CA ASN A 96 -15.86 -17.02 -9.93
C ASN A 96 -15.15 -16.28 -8.78
N GLU A 97 -15.07 -16.90 -7.60
CA GLU A 97 -14.28 -16.37 -6.48
C GLU A 97 -12.78 -16.41 -6.78
N TRP A 98 -12.26 -17.50 -7.35
CA TRP A 98 -10.85 -17.59 -7.72
C TRP A 98 -10.45 -16.51 -8.74
N LYS A 99 -11.29 -16.28 -9.77
CA LYS A 99 -11.19 -15.16 -10.71
C LYS A 99 -11.09 -13.82 -9.97
N ARG A 100 -12.00 -13.58 -9.03
CA ARG A 100 -12.05 -12.34 -8.23
C ARG A 100 -10.81 -12.15 -7.34
N THR A 101 -10.18 -13.24 -6.89
CA THR A 101 -8.91 -13.19 -6.15
C THR A 101 -7.65 -13.06 -7.03
N GLY A 102 -7.80 -13.00 -8.36
CA GLY A 102 -6.70 -12.79 -9.31
C GLY A 102 -6.17 -14.06 -10.00
N TRP A 103 -6.93 -15.15 -10.02
CA TRP A 103 -6.53 -16.44 -10.60
C TRP A 103 -5.18 -16.96 -10.04
N GLU A 104 -4.35 -17.59 -10.87
CA GLU A 104 -3.03 -18.13 -10.49
C GLU A 104 -1.97 -17.05 -10.17
N ARG A 105 -2.21 -15.81 -10.61
CA ARG A 105 -1.44 -14.60 -10.21
C ARG A 105 -1.87 -14.09 -8.83
N GLY A 106 -3.06 -14.48 -8.37
CA GLY A 106 -3.66 -14.10 -7.10
C GLY A 106 -3.05 -14.80 -5.90
N LYS A 107 -3.49 -14.39 -4.70
CA LYS A 107 -2.97 -14.93 -3.42
C LYS A 107 -2.99 -16.45 -3.34
N LEU A 108 -4.06 -17.07 -3.84
CA LEU A 108 -4.30 -18.50 -3.75
C LEU A 108 -3.31 -19.33 -4.59
N GLY A 109 -2.77 -18.77 -5.67
CA GLY A 109 -2.00 -19.52 -6.68
C GLY A 109 -2.90 -20.47 -7.48
N TYR A 110 -2.30 -21.53 -8.04
CA TYR A 110 -3.02 -22.55 -8.79
C TYR A 110 -3.91 -23.44 -7.89
N PRO A 111 -5.00 -24.01 -8.42
CA PRO A 111 -5.71 -25.11 -7.76
C PRO A 111 -4.81 -26.34 -7.56
N VAL A 112 -5.03 -27.07 -6.46
CA VAL A 112 -4.29 -28.31 -6.10
C VAL A 112 -5.23 -29.48 -5.77
N SER A 113 -6.53 -29.32 -6.04
CA SER A 113 -7.53 -30.38 -6.08
C SER A 113 -8.67 -29.95 -7.00
N SER A 114 -9.50 -30.89 -7.46
CA SER A 114 -10.88 -30.58 -7.88
C SER A 114 -11.70 -30.07 -6.68
N GLU A 115 -12.87 -29.48 -6.95
CA GLU A 115 -13.91 -29.22 -5.94
C GLU A 115 -14.37 -30.52 -5.28
N ARG A 116 -14.61 -30.46 -3.97
CA ARG A 116 -15.17 -31.54 -3.14
C ARG A 116 -16.39 -31.02 -2.38
N CYS A 117 -17.51 -31.72 -2.49
CA CYS A 117 -18.77 -31.41 -1.81
C CYS A 117 -19.06 -32.42 -0.69
N GLY A 118 -20.05 -32.13 0.15
CA GLY A 118 -20.39 -32.93 1.34
C GLY A 118 -19.97 -32.29 2.66
N LEU A 119 -19.65 -30.99 2.64
CA LEU A 119 -19.52 -30.21 3.87
C LEU A 119 -20.91 -29.85 4.45
N PRO A 120 -21.00 -29.47 5.73
CA PRO A 120 -22.26 -29.02 6.35
C PRO A 120 -23.03 -27.99 5.52
N ALA A 121 -24.36 -27.97 5.64
CA ALA A 121 -25.24 -27.13 4.83
C ALA A 121 -25.06 -27.30 3.31
N ARG A 122 -24.79 -28.54 2.85
CA ARG A 122 -24.57 -28.91 1.44
C ARG A 122 -23.41 -28.16 0.77
N GLY A 123 -22.41 -27.76 1.56
CA GLY A 123 -21.29 -26.98 1.06
C GLY A 123 -20.24 -27.79 0.31
N CYS A 124 -19.38 -27.05 -0.39
CA CYS A 124 -18.26 -27.55 -1.17
C CYS A 124 -17.01 -26.72 -0.90
N TYR A 125 -15.84 -27.28 -1.17
CA TYR A 125 -14.56 -26.58 -1.08
C TYR A 125 -13.59 -27.00 -2.16
N GLN A 126 -12.61 -26.15 -2.44
CA GLN A 126 -11.48 -26.46 -3.30
C GLN A 126 -10.19 -25.91 -2.70
N ARG A 127 -9.10 -26.67 -2.81
CA ARG A 127 -7.78 -26.26 -2.31
C ARG A 127 -6.96 -25.63 -3.42
N PHE A 128 -6.17 -24.63 -3.04
CA PHE A 128 -5.21 -23.92 -3.88
C PHE A 128 -3.85 -23.91 -3.18
N GLN A 129 -2.78 -23.56 -3.89
CA GLN A 129 -1.41 -23.62 -3.38
C GLN A 129 -1.23 -22.94 -2.00
N ASN A 130 -1.85 -21.78 -1.80
CA ASN A 130 -1.68 -20.97 -0.58
C ASN A 130 -2.98 -20.79 0.23
N GLY A 131 -4.04 -21.56 -0.08
CA GLY A 131 -5.33 -21.36 0.55
C GLY A 131 -6.44 -22.31 0.09
N SER A 132 -7.68 -21.90 0.33
CA SER A 132 -8.87 -22.68 -0.02
C SER A 132 -10.07 -21.77 -0.24
N ILE A 133 -10.93 -22.13 -1.18
CA ILE A 133 -12.25 -21.49 -1.35
C ILE A 133 -13.29 -22.45 -0.81
N HIS A 134 -14.21 -21.94 0.02
CA HIS A 134 -15.36 -22.70 0.50
C HIS A 134 -16.64 -22.01 0.03
N TRP A 135 -17.64 -22.81 -0.34
CA TRP A 135 -18.95 -22.39 -0.83
C TRP A 135 -20.05 -23.08 -0.04
N SER A 136 -21.12 -22.35 0.25
CA SER A 136 -22.41 -22.91 0.67
C SER A 136 -23.55 -22.14 0.01
N PRO A 137 -24.78 -22.70 -0.08
CA PRO A 137 -25.94 -22.01 -0.63
C PRO A 137 -26.21 -20.66 0.07
N LYS A 138 -26.02 -20.57 1.39
CA LYS A 138 -26.29 -19.37 2.19
C LYS A 138 -25.19 -18.30 2.10
N THR A 139 -23.94 -18.69 1.87
CA THR A 139 -22.79 -17.75 1.91
C THR A 139 -22.26 -17.37 0.54
N GLY A 140 -22.47 -18.18 -0.49
CA GLY A 140 -21.66 -18.12 -1.70
C GLY A 140 -20.21 -18.59 -1.45
N ALA A 141 -19.34 -18.38 -2.43
CA ALA A 141 -17.96 -18.83 -2.41
C ALA A 141 -17.02 -17.73 -1.89
N HIS A 142 -16.20 -18.05 -0.88
CA HIS A 142 -15.22 -17.11 -0.34
C HIS A 142 -13.86 -17.80 -0.11
N ALA A 143 -12.80 -17.10 -0.50
CA ALA A 143 -11.43 -17.53 -0.30
C ALA A 143 -10.94 -17.29 1.14
N THR A 144 -10.21 -18.26 1.70
CA THR A 144 -9.43 -18.14 2.94
C THR A 144 -7.97 -18.52 2.66
N TRP A 145 -7.03 -17.79 3.24
CA TRP A 145 -5.58 -17.99 3.06
C TRP A 145 -4.80 -17.52 4.29
N GLY A 146 -3.49 -17.80 4.32
CA GLY A 146 -2.57 -17.29 5.34
C GLY A 146 -3.00 -17.51 6.78
N ALA A 147 -2.73 -16.53 7.65
CA ALA A 147 -3.04 -16.60 9.08
C ALA A 147 -4.54 -16.77 9.37
N ILE A 148 -5.44 -16.19 8.56
CA ILE A 148 -6.89 -16.39 8.76
C ILE A 148 -7.28 -17.84 8.52
N ARG A 149 -6.81 -18.45 7.42
CA ARG A 149 -7.07 -19.87 7.16
C ARG A 149 -6.49 -20.75 8.25
N TRP A 150 -5.30 -20.44 8.76
CA TRP A 150 -4.70 -21.18 9.87
C TRP A 150 -5.53 -21.06 11.16
N ILE A 151 -5.98 -19.86 11.55
CA ILE A 151 -6.86 -19.69 12.73
C ILE A 151 -8.16 -20.46 12.52
N TRP A 152 -8.77 -20.36 11.35
CA TRP A 152 -10.03 -21.04 11.03
C TRP A 152 -9.89 -22.57 11.03
N GLN A 153 -8.81 -23.10 10.46
CA GLN A 153 -8.44 -24.52 10.49
C GLN A 153 -8.33 -25.05 11.93
N ASN A 154 -7.61 -24.34 12.80
CA ASN A 154 -7.45 -24.69 14.21
C ASN A 154 -8.70 -24.41 15.06
N ASN A 155 -9.76 -23.85 14.47
CA ASN A 155 -11.08 -23.70 15.08
C ASN A 155 -12.13 -24.57 14.35
N ASN A 156 -11.70 -25.74 13.86
CA ASN A 156 -12.53 -26.78 13.21
C ASN A 156 -13.34 -26.30 11.99
N TRP A 157 -12.77 -25.42 11.17
CA TRP A 157 -13.31 -25.04 9.85
C TRP A 157 -14.78 -24.56 9.90
N GLU A 158 -15.59 -24.94 8.90
CA GLU A 158 -17.01 -24.62 8.81
C GLU A 158 -17.87 -25.31 9.87
N ARG A 159 -17.38 -26.39 10.50
CA ARG A 159 -18.06 -27.10 11.58
C ARG A 159 -17.95 -26.34 12.91
N GLY A 160 -16.77 -25.80 13.18
CA GLY A 160 -16.46 -25.10 14.42
C GLY A 160 -16.98 -23.67 14.49
N LYS A 161 -16.62 -22.97 15.56
CA LYS A 161 -17.36 -21.81 16.10
C LYS A 161 -17.64 -20.68 15.10
N TYR A 162 -16.82 -20.48 14.08
CA TYR A 162 -16.99 -19.41 13.10
C TYR A 162 -17.98 -19.73 11.97
N GLY A 163 -18.18 -21.01 11.61
CA GLY A 163 -18.97 -21.39 10.42
C GLY A 163 -18.24 -21.08 9.11
N TYR A 164 -18.98 -20.95 8.00
CA TYR A 164 -18.41 -20.59 6.69
C TYR A 164 -17.96 -19.13 6.61
N PRO A 165 -16.93 -18.80 5.80
CA PRO A 165 -16.62 -17.40 5.44
C PRO A 165 -17.78 -16.75 4.67
N THR A 166 -18.01 -15.46 4.90
CA THR A 166 -19.14 -14.67 4.33
C THR A 166 -18.70 -13.44 3.53
N GLY A 167 -17.41 -13.22 3.39
CA GLY A 167 -16.81 -12.15 2.58
C GLY A 167 -15.33 -12.39 2.35
N SER A 168 -14.70 -11.60 1.48
CA SER A 168 -13.23 -11.53 1.40
C SER A 168 -12.61 -11.10 2.72
N ALA A 169 -11.37 -11.50 2.97
CA ALA A 169 -10.58 -10.83 3.99
C ALA A 169 -10.21 -9.40 3.57
N TRP A 170 -10.22 -8.47 4.52
CA TRP A 170 -9.82 -7.07 4.37
C TRP A 170 -8.81 -6.69 5.46
N ILE A 171 -7.93 -5.73 5.19
CA ILE A 171 -7.15 -5.09 6.26
C ILE A 171 -8.00 -3.94 6.81
N GLY A 172 -8.36 -3.98 8.09
CA GLY A 172 -9.08 -2.89 8.75
C GLY A 172 -8.19 -1.69 9.04
N ASN A 173 -8.79 -0.58 9.49
CA ASN A 173 -8.09 0.69 9.66
C ASN A 173 -6.89 0.58 10.62
N ASP A 174 -6.98 -0.27 11.66
CA ASP A 174 -5.89 -0.58 12.58
C ASP A 174 -4.78 -1.50 11.99
N GLY A 175 -4.75 -1.76 10.69
CA GLY A 175 -3.72 -2.58 10.04
C GLY A 175 -3.88 -4.09 10.21
N LYS A 176 -4.88 -4.56 10.96
CA LYS A 176 -5.12 -5.99 11.16
C LYS A 176 -5.93 -6.59 10.03
N LEU A 177 -5.48 -7.72 9.49
CA LEU A 177 -6.24 -8.52 8.52
C LEU A 177 -7.45 -9.15 9.23
N ARG A 178 -8.61 -9.09 8.59
CA ARG A 178 -9.90 -9.56 9.11
C ARG A 178 -10.68 -10.30 8.05
N GLN A 179 -11.52 -11.24 8.44
CA GLN A 179 -12.52 -11.85 7.55
C GLN A 179 -13.79 -12.20 8.33
N LYS A 180 -14.96 -11.91 7.73
CA LYS A 180 -16.26 -12.26 8.30
C LYS A 180 -16.55 -13.73 8.01
N PHE A 181 -17.15 -14.38 8.99
CA PHE A 181 -17.72 -15.71 8.92
C PHE A 181 -19.18 -15.66 9.40
N GLN A 182 -19.93 -16.74 9.24
CA GLN A 182 -21.35 -16.81 9.64
C GLN A 182 -21.57 -16.46 11.12
N ARG A 183 -20.61 -16.81 11.99
CA ARG A 183 -20.68 -16.67 13.45
C ARG A 183 -19.49 -15.88 14.01
N GLY A 184 -19.09 -14.80 13.34
CA GLY A 184 -18.12 -13.85 13.88
C GLY A 184 -17.13 -13.30 12.86
N THR A 185 -15.98 -12.81 13.34
CA THR A 185 -14.88 -12.29 12.50
C THR A 185 -13.55 -12.76 13.06
N ILE A 186 -12.74 -13.41 12.22
CA ILE A 186 -11.33 -13.68 12.56
C ILE A 186 -10.55 -12.39 12.32
N THR A 187 -9.70 -11.99 13.29
CA THR A 187 -8.81 -10.83 13.22
C THR A 187 -7.39 -11.27 13.56
N THR A 188 -6.42 -10.97 12.70
CA THR A 188 -4.99 -11.29 12.94
C THR A 188 -4.27 -10.13 13.63
N GLY A 189 -3.01 -10.32 14.04
CA GLY A 189 -2.11 -9.19 14.30
C GLY A 189 -1.82 -8.38 13.03
N VAL A 190 -1.22 -7.20 13.18
CA VAL A 190 -0.65 -6.45 12.05
C VAL A 190 0.57 -7.23 11.56
N LEU A 191 0.56 -7.64 10.30
CA LEU A 191 1.69 -8.37 9.72
C LEU A 191 2.84 -7.40 9.48
N ALA A 192 4.04 -7.72 9.97
CA ALA A 192 5.24 -6.90 9.81
C ALA A 192 6.04 -7.27 8.54
N TYR A 193 5.60 -8.25 7.75
CA TYR A 193 6.32 -8.74 6.58
C TYR A 193 6.61 -7.61 5.58
N GLY A 194 7.87 -7.47 5.20
CA GLY A 194 8.35 -6.42 4.29
C GLY A 194 8.85 -5.15 4.99
N LEU A 195 8.53 -4.91 6.28
CA LEU A 195 9.11 -3.77 7.00
C LEU A 195 10.59 -3.99 7.31
N PRO A 196 11.41 -2.92 7.28
CA PRO A 196 12.82 -3.00 7.59
C PRO A 196 13.04 -3.04 9.10
N HIS A 197 14.24 -3.44 9.51
CA HIS A 197 14.76 -3.29 10.88
C HIS A 197 13.87 -3.83 12.01
N GLY A 198 13.05 -4.85 11.74
CA GLY A 198 12.24 -5.55 12.76
C GLY A 198 11.13 -4.71 13.40
N ILE A 199 10.70 -3.62 12.75
CA ILE A 199 9.61 -2.76 13.24
C ILE A 199 8.34 -3.60 13.49
N LYS A 200 7.67 -3.37 14.62
CA LYS A 200 6.37 -3.98 14.96
C LYS A 200 5.29 -2.90 15.01
N PRO A 201 4.54 -2.63 13.92
CA PRO A 201 3.59 -1.51 13.88
C PRO A 201 2.49 -1.65 14.93
N LYS A 202 2.27 -0.60 15.74
CA LYS A 202 1.18 -0.50 16.73
C LYS A 202 -0.16 -0.14 16.08
N GLY A 203 -0.41 -0.72 14.91
CA GLY A 203 -1.57 -0.48 14.05
C GLY A 203 -1.26 0.25 12.75
N GLY A 204 -2.32 0.49 11.97
CA GLY A 204 -2.29 1.27 10.72
C GLY A 204 -1.87 0.46 9.50
N ARG A 205 -2.25 0.96 8.32
CA ARG A 205 -1.76 0.49 7.01
C ARG A 205 -0.76 1.44 6.37
N GLN A 206 -0.58 2.63 6.93
CA GLN A 206 0.41 3.60 6.47
C GLN A 206 1.36 3.95 7.63
N LEU A 207 2.66 3.80 7.39
CA LEU A 207 3.71 4.04 8.36
C LEU A 207 4.78 4.94 7.76
N VAL A 208 4.94 6.12 8.37
CA VAL A 208 6.08 7.02 8.16
C VAL A 208 7.21 6.51 9.05
N VAL A 209 8.34 6.09 8.47
CA VAL A 209 9.52 5.65 9.22
C VAL A 209 10.54 6.77 9.19
N ALA A 210 10.59 7.57 10.25
CA ALA A 210 11.54 8.68 10.39
C ALA A 210 12.73 8.24 11.26
N HIS A 211 13.89 8.04 10.66
CA HIS A 211 15.03 7.44 11.36
C HIS A 211 16.35 8.17 11.15
N THR A 212 17.19 8.16 12.18
CA THR A 212 18.55 8.70 12.18
C THR A 212 19.59 7.57 12.24
N SER A 213 20.88 7.91 12.16
CA SER A 213 21.98 6.97 12.42
C SER A 213 22.12 6.66 13.92
N ALA A 214 22.07 7.68 14.77
CA ALA A 214 22.23 7.61 16.22
C ALA A 214 21.26 8.56 16.95
N ARG A 215 21.13 8.42 18.29
CA ARG A 215 20.28 9.30 19.11
C ARG A 215 20.73 10.76 19.09
N SER A 216 22.02 11.04 18.89
CA SER A 216 22.58 12.41 18.82
C SER A 216 22.44 13.07 17.44
N ALA A 217 22.12 12.31 16.40
CA ALA A 217 22.09 12.80 15.03
C ALA A 217 20.89 13.73 14.77
N LYS A 218 21.15 14.81 14.04
CA LYS A 218 20.20 15.90 13.73
C LYS A 218 19.57 15.76 12.33
N THR A 219 20.11 14.86 11.52
CA THR A 219 19.67 14.53 10.17
C THR A 219 19.44 13.02 10.02
N GLY A 220 18.69 12.63 9.00
CA GLY A 220 18.32 11.24 8.76
C GLY A 220 17.37 11.10 7.58
N THR A 221 16.61 10.01 7.57
CA THR A 221 15.71 9.64 6.47
C THR A 221 14.27 9.53 6.94
N VAL A 222 13.32 9.93 6.09
CA VAL A 222 11.90 9.60 6.23
C VAL A 222 11.48 8.68 5.09
N GLU A 223 10.93 7.50 5.40
CA GLU A 223 10.38 6.57 4.41
C GLU A 223 8.86 6.43 4.57
N LEU A 224 8.13 6.30 3.46
CA LEU A 224 6.68 6.12 3.45
C LEU A 224 6.32 4.68 3.08
N TRP A 225 5.81 3.90 4.04
CA TRP A 225 5.49 2.48 3.89
C TRP A 225 3.99 2.22 3.93
N GLU A 226 3.49 1.34 3.05
CA GLU A 226 2.08 0.98 3.00
C GLU A 226 1.86 -0.55 3.02
N LEU A 227 1.00 -1.03 3.92
CA LEU A 227 0.55 -2.43 4.00
C LEU A 227 -0.47 -2.70 2.88
N ARG A 228 0.01 -3.31 1.81
CA ARG A 228 -0.80 -3.61 0.63
C ARG A 228 -1.64 -4.87 0.84
N ASN A 229 -2.55 -5.10 -0.10
CA ASN A 229 -3.48 -6.21 -0.02
C ASN A 229 -2.78 -7.58 -0.11
N ASP A 230 -1.53 -7.66 -0.57
CA ASP A 230 -0.69 -8.88 -0.58
C ASP A 230 -0.11 -9.26 0.79
N GLU A 231 -0.53 -8.59 1.87
CA GLU A 231 -0.06 -8.80 3.26
C GLU A 231 1.41 -8.43 3.50
N ARG A 232 1.97 -7.61 2.61
CA ARG A 232 3.33 -7.07 2.74
C ARG A 232 3.30 -5.56 2.84
N TRP A 233 4.25 -5.01 3.59
CA TRP A 233 4.56 -3.60 3.56
C TRP A 233 5.46 -3.29 2.38
N HIS A 234 5.08 -2.28 1.60
CA HIS A 234 5.85 -1.79 0.47
C HIS A 234 6.29 -0.36 0.75
N ARG A 235 7.59 -0.07 0.58
CA ARG A 235 8.08 1.30 0.57
C ARG A 235 7.64 1.98 -0.71
N THR A 236 7.01 3.14 -0.55
CA THR A 236 6.53 3.97 -1.65
C THR A 236 7.48 5.13 -1.94
N HIS A 237 8.09 5.72 -0.91
CA HIS A 237 8.97 6.88 -1.02
C HIS A 237 10.10 6.84 0.03
N THR A 238 11.20 7.54 -0.26
CA THR A 238 12.35 7.76 0.64
C THR A 238 12.81 9.22 0.52
N PHE A 239 12.92 9.92 1.64
CA PHE A 239 13.35 11.32 1.76
C PHE A 239 14.67 11.36 2.56
N LYS A 240 15.80 11.63 1.91
CA LYS A 240 17.15 11.47 2.50
C LYS A 240 17.70 12.66 3.30
N ASP A 241 17.15 13.88 3.14
CA ASP A 241 17.46 15.06 3.95
C ASP A 241 16.30 15.34 4.91
N ALA A 242 16.00 14.39 5.82
CA ALA A 242 15.08 14.67 6.91
C ALA A 242 15.87 15.26 8.09
N ARG A 243 15.30 16.27 8.77
CA ARG A 243 15.94 16.94 9.92
C ARG A 243 15.11 16.78 11.18
N PHE A 244 15.80 16.66 12.30
CA PHE A 244 15.28 16.33 13.62
C PHE A 244 15.67 17.43 14.62
N GLY A 245 15.42 17.20 15.91
CA GLY A 245 15.78 18.09 17.00
C GLY A 245 17.27 18.48 16.97
N TYR A 246 17.58 19.75 17.25
CA TYR A 246 18.96 20.25 17.28
C TYR A 246 19.85 19.62 18.38
N LYS A 247 19.25 18.95 19.37
CA LYS A 247 19.88 18.10 20.40
C LYS A 247 19.65 16.59 20.16
N GLY A 248 19.19 16.20 18.98
CA GLY A 248 18.96 14.81 18.57
C GLY A 248 17.56 14.28 18.93
N LEU A 249 17.51 13.03 19.37
CA LEU A 249 16.31 12.26 19.71
C LEU A 249 16.27 11.97 21.22
N ALA A 250 15.07 11.90 21.80
CA ALA A 250 14.83 11.57 23.20
C ALA A 250 13.95 10.32 23.32
N THR A 251 14.30 9.41 24.22
CA THR A 251 13.43 8.28 24.60
C THR A 251 12.15 8.79 25.26
N ALA A 252 11.13 7.92 25.35
CA ALA A 252 9.91 8.22 26.09
C ALA A 252 10.21 8.69 27.53
N SER A 253 11.14 8.05 28.26
CA SER A 253 11.53 8.51 29.61
C SER A 253 12.29 9.85 29.60
N GLY A 254 13.17 10.08 28.62
CA GLY A 254 14.06 11.23 28.60
C GLY A 254 13.46 12.55 28.07
N LYS A 255 12.35 12.51 27.32
CA LYS A 255 11.77 13.71 26.67
C LYS A 255 11.19 14.71 27.68
N ARG A 256 11.53 15.99 27.51
CA ARG A 256 11.04 17.13 28.32
C ARG A 256 10.63 18.30 27.42
N GLU A 257 9.95 19.30 27.99
CA GLU A 257 9.66 20.57 27.32
C GLU A 257 10.94 21.35 27.04
N GLY A 258 11.03 22.03 25.89
CA GLY A 258 12.20 22.84 25.52
C GLY A 258 13.54 22.10 25.33
N ASP A 259 13.57 20.77 25.43
CA ASP A 259 14.83 19.98 25.43
C ASP A 259 15.59 19.93 24.08
N GLY A 260 14.99 20.44 23.00
CA GLY A 260 15.57 20.47 21.66
C GLY A 260 15.61 19.11 20.96
N LYS A 261 14.87 18.10 21.44
CA LYS A 261 14.95 16.71 20.96
C LYS A 261 13.64 16.22 20.35
N THR A 262 13.74 15.42 19.29
CA THR A 262 12.58 14.73 18.70
C THR A 262 12.19 13.51 19.56
N PRO A 263 10.91 13.31 19.92
CA PRO A 263 10.50 12.16 20.71
C PRO A 263 10.56 10.85 19.90
N MET A 264 11.23 9.85 20.45
CA MET A 264 11.23 8.48 19.94
C MET A 264 9.95 7.75 20.32
N GLY A 265 9.43 6.93 19.40
CA GLY A 265 8.25 6.10 19.63
C GLY A 265 7.39 5.92 18.38
N GLN A 266 6.19 5.36 18.55
CA GLN A 266 5.19 5.23 17.48
C GLN A 266 3.91 6.03 17.77
N TYR A 267 3.62 7.03 16.95
CA TYR A 267 2.51 7.96 17.11
C TYR A 267 1.52 7.88 15.96
N ARG A 268 0.28 8.34 16.18
CA ARG A 268 -0.71 8.52 15.10
C ARG A 268 -0.45 9.83 14.36
N ILE A 269 -0.95 9.92 13.13
CA ILE A 269 -1.11 11.17 12.38
C ILE A 269 -2.61 11.41 12.23
N PRO A 270 -3.26 12.14 13.17
CA PRO A 270 -4.72 12.22 13.21
C PRO A 270 -5.28 13.12 12.11
N PHE A 271 -4.61 14.24 11.83
CA PHE A 271 -4.97 15.18 10.77
C PHE A 271 -3.74 15.95 10.27
N THR A 272 -3.95 16.76 9.25
CA THR A 272 -2.97 17.68 8.66
C THR A 272 -3.50 19.11 8.68
N PHE A 273 -2.64 20.10 8.48
CA PHE A 273 -3.05 21.49 8.36
C PHE A 273 -2.09 22.32 7.51
N GLY A 274 -2.42 23.59 7.28
CA GLY A 274 -1.42 24.54 6.83
C GLY A 274 -1.91 25.94 6.50
N THR A 275 -0.96 26.86 6.45
CA THR A 275 -1.11 28.27 6.04
C THR A 275 -1.26 28.46 4.53
N LYS A 276 -1.13 27.38 3.74
CA LYS A 276 -1.53 27.31 2.33
C LYS A 276 -2.80 26.47 2.13
N ALA A 277 -3.41 26.62 0.96
CA ALA A 277 -4.53 25.78 0.52
C ALA A 277 -4.15 24.29 0.48
N LYS A 278 -5.13 23.42 0.73
CA LYS A 278 -4.98 21.96 0.72
C LYS A 278 -4.47 21.47 -0.64
N PRO A 279 -3.35 20.71 -0.73
CA PRO A 279 -2.88 20.15 -1.99
C PRO A 279 -3.93 19.24 -2.67
N LYS A 280 -4.03 19.32 -4.01
CA LYS A 280 -4.96 18.50 -4.80
C LYS A 280 -4.72 17.01 -4.54
N GLY A 281 -5.80 16.27 -4.29
CA GLY A 281 -5.75 14.83 -4.00
C GLY A 281 -5.56 14.44 -2.53
N THR A 282 -5.31 15.39 -1.62
CA THR A 282 -5.28 15.14 -0.16
C THR A 282 -6.58 14.50 0.32
N LYS A 283 -6.47 13.35 1.02
CA LYS A 283 -7.61 12.57 1.55
C LYS A 283 -7.73 12.56 3.06
N ILE A 284 -6.62 12.74 3.79
CA ILE A 284 -6.65 12.99 5.23
C ILE A 284 -7.29 14.35 5.50
N GLU A 285 -7.87 14.52 6.69
CA GLU A 285 -8.36 15.82 7.16
C GLU A 285 -7.24 16.87 7.05
N TYR A 286 -7.55 18.01 6.43
CA TYR A 286 -6.63 19.14 6.26
C TYR A 286 -7.32 20.42 6.72
N ARG A 287 -6.85 20.99 7.81
CA ARG A 287 -7.35 22.26 8.36
C ARG A 287 -6.63 23.43 7.71
N ARG A 288 -7.39 24.40 7.18
CA ARG A 288 -6.83 25.68 6.77
C ARG A 288 -6.49 26.45 8.04
N ALA A 289 -5.21 26.79 8.22
CA ALA A 289 -4.75 27.60 9.35
C ALA A 289 -4.57 29.06 8.93
N ASP A 290 -5.03 30.00 9.74
CA ASP A 290 -4.78 31.43 9.55
C ASP A 290 -4.27 32.14 10.81
N ARG A 291 -4.46 33.47 10.92
CA ARG A 291 -4.02 34.28 12.07
C ARG A 291 -4.81 34.00 13.35
N ASN A 292 -5.98 33.39 13.22
CA ASN A 292 -6.88 33.06 14.32
C ASN A 292 -6.64 31.65 14.86
N ASP A 293 -5.55 30.97 14.47
CA ASP A 293 -5.19 29.62 14.91
C ASP A 293 -3.80 29.58 15.57
N GLN A 294 -3.71 28.83 16.68
CA GLN A 294 -2.45 28.58 17.37
C GLN A 294 -2.41 27.20 18.04
N TRP A 295 -1.21 26.68 18.30
CA TRP A 295 -1.00 25.54 19.18
C TRP A 295 -0.43 25.98 20.53
N CYS A 296 -1.06 25.62 21.64
CA CYS A 296 -0.58 26.04 22.95
C CYS A 296 0.56 25.15 23.48
N SER A 297 1.66 25.80 23.88
CA SER A 297 2.84 25.16 24.48
C SER A 297 3.06 25.55 25.94
N ARG A 298 2.14 26.31 26.55
CA ARG A 298 2.15 26.64 27.98
C ARG A 298 1.80 25.42 28.83
N SER A 299 2.80 24.76 29.41
CA SER A 299 2.66 23.54 30.24
C SER A 299 1.63 23.62 31.38
N GLY A 300 1.49 24.77 32.03
CA GLY A 300 0.51 25.02 33.09
C GLY A 300 -0.91 25.40 32.61
N SER A 301 -1.20 25.34 31.31
CA SER A 301 -2.53 25.64 30.76
C SER A 301 -3.39 24.37 30.63
N ARG A 302 -4.69 24.47 30.92
CA ARG A 302 -5.68 23.41 30.59
C ARG A 302 -5.74 23.06 29.08
N HIS A 303 -5.25 23.97 28.24
CA HIS A 303 -5.15 23.82 26.79
C HIS A 303 -3.75 23.40 26.31
N TYR A 304 -2.84 23.04 27.22
CA TYR A 304 -1.49 22.60 26.86
C TYR A 304 -1.52 21.47 25.81
N ASN A 305 -0.67 21.59 24.81
CA ASN A 305 -0.54 20.69 23.67
C ASN A 305 -1.85 20.49 22.87
N THR A 306 -2.58 21.59 22.59
CA THR A 306 -3.79 21.58 21.75
C THR A 306 -3.81 22.72 20.74
N TRP A 307 -4.49 22.49 19.60
CA TRP A 307 -4.97 23.54 18.69
C TRP A 307 -6.08 24.33 19.38
N MET A 308 -6.01 25.64 19.29
CA MET A 308 -7.02 26.56 19.84
C MET A 308 -7.03 27.88 19.07
N SER A 309 -8.12 28.63 19.17
CA SER A 309 -8.24 29.94 18.54
C SER A 309 -7.21 30.94 19.11
N ALA A 310 -6.73 31.84 18.26
CA ALA A 310 -5.84 32.95 18.58
C ALA A 310 -6.55 34.29 18.34
N PRO A 311 -6.23 35.36 19.11
CA PRO A 311 -5.44 35.34 20.34
C PRO A 311 -6.20 34.65 21.49
N ASN A 312 -5.50 34.20 22.53
CA ASN A 312 -6.13 33.57 23.69
C ASN A 312 -5.49 33.96 25.02
N ARG A 313 -6.29 34.37 26.01
CA ARG A 313 -5.81 34.77 27.34
C ARG A 313 -5.18 33.62 28.15
N SER A 314 -5.68 32.40 28.03
CA SER A 314 -5.14 31.24 28.76
C SER A 314 -3.79 30.79 28.20
N CYS A 315 -3.56 30.98 26.90
CA CYS A 315 -2.29 30.70 26.23
C CYS A 315 -1.92 31.84 25.27
N PRO A 316 -1.33 32.93 25.77
CA PRO A 316 -0.92 34.07 24.93
C PRO A 316 0.15 33.67 23.91
N ALA A 317 0.28 34.46 22.83
CA ALA A 317 1.18 34.17 21.70
C ALA A 317 2.63 33.86 22.12
N LYS A 318 3.17 34.49 23.18
CA LYS A 318 4.52 34.18 23.72
C LYS A 318 4.70 32.76 24.28
N HIS A 319 3.61 31.99 24.42
CA HIS A 319 3.60 30.60 24.87
C HIS A 319 2.83 29.67 23.90
N ALA A 320 2.58 30.14 22.68
CA ALA A 320 1.83 29.41 21.66
C ALA A 320 2.49 29.56 20.29
N GLU A 321 2.32 28.56 19.44
CA GLU A 321 2.72 28.62 18.05
C GLU A 321 1.57 29.19 17.23
N VAL A 322 1.56 30.50 17.00
CA VAL A 322 0.59 31.16 16.11
C VAL A 322 0.92 30.77 14.67
N PHE A 323 0.02 30.08 13.97
CA PHE A 323 0.41 29.37 12.75
C PHE A 323 0.77 30.30 11.59
N SER A 324 0.09 31.45 11.46
CA SER A 324 0.37 32.43 10.42
C SER A 324 1.77 33.06 10.51
N THR A 325 2.40 33.07 11.69
CA THR A 325 3.72 33.67 11.91
C THR A 325 4.87 32.70 11.71
N ILE A 326 4.60 31.42 11.39
CA ILE A 326 5.59 30.36 11.22
C ILE A 326 5.65 29.95 9.73
N PRO A 327 6.65 30.44 8.95
CA PRO A 327 6.76 30.16 7.52
C PRO A 327 6.82 28.67 7.16
N GLN A 328 7.28 27.83 8.09
CA GLN A 328 7.39 26.36 7.98
C GLN A 328 6.02 25.67 7.90
N TYR A 329 4.93 26.31 8.34
CA TYR A 329 3.61 25.68 8.45
C TYR A 329 2.74 25.84 7.19
N SER A 330 3.37 25.95 6.02
CA SER A 330 2.70 25.88 4.71
C SER A 330 1.83 24.64 4.57
N HIS A 331 2.40 23.47 4.92
CA HIS A 331 1.74 22.18 5.06
C HIS A 331 2.37 21.43 6.24
N VAL A 332 1.54 20.81 7.09
CA VAL A 332 1.95 20.18 8.35
C VAL A 332 1.17 18.89 8.57
N ALA A 333 1.85 17.83 9.00
CA ALA A 333 1.22 16.62 9.52
C ALA A 333 1.38 16.56 11.04
N VAL A 334 0.28 16.42 11.78
CA VAL A 334 0.31 16.38 13.24
C VAL A 334 0.89 15.05 13.72
N VAL A 335 1.85 15.07 14.65
CA VAL A 335 2.28 13.86 15.36
C VAL A 335 1.54 13.82 16.68
N ASP A 336 0.81 12.75 16.95
CA ASP A 336 0.03 12.53 18.18
C ASP A 336 0.91 12.25 19.42
N TYR A 337 1.97 13.03 19.59
CA TYR A 337 2.86 13.01 20.75
C TYR A 337 2.22 13.75 21.92
N ASN A 338 2.37 13.20 23.13
CA ASN A 338 1.84 13.76 24.38
C ASN A 338 0.35 14.16 24.30
N SER A 339 -0.48 13.34 23.64
CA SER A 339 -1.92 13.55 23.53
C SER A 339 -2.68 13.41 24.86
N ALA A 340 -2.06 12.76 25.86
CA ALA A 340 -2.48 12.80 27.26
C ALA A 340 -2.18 14.16 27.95
N ARG A 341 -1.53 15.11 27.26
CA ARG A 341 -1.23 16.48 27.72
C ARG A 341 -0.49 16.54 29.07
N LYS A 342 0.41 15.59 29.31
CA LYS A 342 1.24 15.55 30.53
C LYS A 342 2.18 16.76 30.52
N ALA A 343 2.02 17.67 31.46
CA ALA A 343 2.78 18.92 31.53
C ALA A 343 4.29 18.70 31.51
N GLY A 344 5.03 19.61 30.86
CA GLY A 344 6.51 19.59 30.86
C GLY A 344 7.15 18.51 29.98
N ARG A 345 6.39 17.86 29.09
CA ARG A 345 6.84 16.71 28.29
C ARG A 345 7.10 17.03 26.82
N GLY A 346 6.89 18.25 26.38
CA GLY A 346 6.90 18.66 24.98
C GLY A 346 5.49 18.75 24.39
N SER A 347 5.28 19.79 23.58
CA SER A 347 4.10 20.02 22.76
C SER A 347 4.47 20.23 21.28
N ALA A 348 3.45 20.42 20.43
CA ALA A 348 3.59 20.89 19.04
C ALA A 348 4.56 20.07 18.16
N ILE A 349 4.67 18.76 18.40
CA ILE A 349 5.51 17.89 17.58
C ILE A 349 4.79 17.60 16.27
N PHE A 350 5.41 18.02 15.16
CA PHE A 350 4.83 17.89 13.83
C PHE A 350 5.84 17.32 12.81
N VAL A 351 5.34 17.02 11.61
CA VAL A 351 6.16 16.98 10.39
C VAL A 351 5.83 18.21 9.55
N HIS A 352 6.83 19.04 9.22
CA HIS A 352 6.66 20.29 8.46
C HIS A 352 7.79 20.50 7.45
N LYS A 353 7.74 21.55 6.60
CA LYS A 353 8.86 21.82 5.68
C LYS A 353 10.08 22.37 6.43
N HIS A 354 11.28 22.23 5.87
CA HIS A 354 12.49 22.81 6.47
C HIS A 354 12.37 24.32 6.75
N GLY A 355 12.94 24.73 7.88
CA GLY A 355 13.34 26.11 8.14
C GLY A 355 14.87 26.25 8.06
N LYS A 356 15.42 27.27 8.74
CA LYS A 356 16.87 27.38 8.96
C LYS A 356 17.33 26.27 9.92
N GLY A 357 18.27 25.43 9.49
CA GLY A 357 18.92 24.43 10.34
C GLY A 357 18.04 23.22 10.75
N SER A 358 18.27 22.75 11.98
CA SER A 358 17.55 21.64 12.65
C SER A 358 16.29 22.14 13.37
N THR A 359 15.38 21.25 13.76
CA THR A 359 14.12 21.63 14.44
C THR A 359 14.32 21.75 15.97
N ALA A 360 13.32 22.25 16.69
CA ALA A 360 13.28 22.19 18.16
C ALA A 360 12.78 20.83 18.72
N GLY A 361 12.34 19.92 17.84
CA GLY A 361 11.75 18.64 18.23
C GLY A 361 10.87 17.99 17.15
N CYS A 362 10.34 18.78 16.21
CA CYS A 362 9.63 18.28 15.03
C CYS A 362 10.52 17.42 14.11
N VAL A 363 9.91 16.73 13.15
CA VAL A 363 10.62 16.24 11.95
C VAL A 363 10.40 17.25 10.83
N SER A 364 11.40 17.51 9.99
CA SER A 364 11.20 18.32 8.78
C SER A 364 11.79 17.70 7.53
N VAL A 365 11.15 17.98 6.40
CA VAL A 365 11.50 17.53 5.05
C VAL A 365 11.34 18.71 4.07
N THR A 366 11.63 18.56 2.77
CA THR A 366 11.40 19.66 1.80
C THR A 366 9.90 19.96 1.59
N GLU A 367 9.53 21.15 1.11
CA GLU A 367 8.13 21.50 0.77
C GLU A 367 7.52 20.48 -0.21
N LYS A 368 8.27 20.06 -1.25
CA LYS A 368 7.84 19.04 -2.21
C LYS A 368 7.54 17.70 -1.52
N GLN A 369 8.38 17.28 -0.57
CA GLN A 369 8.18 16.06 0.21
C GLN A 369 7.01 16.18 1.21
N MET A 370 6.75 17.36 1.77
CA MET A 370 5.54 17.62 2.58
C MET A 370 4.27 17.50 1.74
N VAL A 371 4.25 18.03 0.52
CA VAL A 371 3.12 17.84 -0.41
C VAL A 371 2.92 16.36 -0.74
N THR A 372 3.99 15.61 -1.01
CA THR A 372 3.93 14.14 -1.19
C THR A 372 3.38 13.43 0.05
N LEU A 373 3.84 13.76 1.26
CA LEU A 373 3.36 13.16 2.50
C LEU A 373 1.87 13.42 2.71
N VAL A 374 1.43 14.69 2.68
CA VAL A 374 0.03 15.08 2.93
C VAL A 374 -0.92 14.49 1.88
N THR A 375 -0.51 14.42 0.62
CA THR A 375 -1.32 13.79 -0.45
C THR A 375 -1.31 12.26 -0.42
N TRP A 376 -0.29 11.63 0.16
CA TRP A 376 -0.22 10.17 0.35
C TRP A 376 -1.08 9.66 1.51
N LEU A 377 -1.19 10.43 2.60
CA LEU A 377 -1.93 10.04 3.81
C LEU A 377 -3.42 9.74 3.55
N ARG A 378 -3.93 8.66 4.13
CA ARG A 378 -5.30 8.14 3.99
C ARG A 378 -5.92 7.90 5.36
N PRO A 379 -7.02 8.57 5.76
CA PRO A 379 -7.57 8.45 7.11
C PRO A 379 -8.08 7.03 7.42
N GLN A 380 -8.64 6.35 6.43
CA GLN A 380 -9.05 4.94 6.54
C GLN A 380 -7.88 3.96 6.73
N TYR A 381 -6.63 4.40 6.54
CA TYR A 381 -5.44 3.61 6.78
C TYR A 381 -4.76 3.91 8.14
N ASN A 382 -5.40 4.74 9.00
CA ASN A 382 -4.93 5.12 10.33
C ASN A 382 -3.41 5.38 10.37
N PRO A 383 -2.95 6.42 9.66
CA PRO A 383 -1.54 6.60 9.41
C PRO A 383 -0.78 6.88 10.70
N ARG A 384 0.44 6.35 10.77
CA ARG A 384 1.32 6.44 11.92
C ARG A 384 2.70 6.90 11.52
N ILE A 385 3.45 7.41 12.48
CA ILE A 385 4.88 7.67 12.37
C ILE A 385 5.63 6.89 13.44
N VAL A 386 6.72 6.22 13.07
CA VAL A 386 7.73 5.70 14.00
C VAL A 386 8.98 6.57 13.92
N ILE A 387 9.51 6.94 15.08
CA ILE A 387 10.72 7.76 15.21
C ILE A 387 11.73 7.04 16.10
N ALA A 388 12.91 6.74 15.57
CA ALA A 388 14.06 6.21 16.33
C ALA A 388 15.34 6.17 15.47
N PRO A 389 16.54 6.03 16.08
CA PRO A 389 17.72 5.59 15.35
C PRO A 389 17.48 4.24 14.66
N ARG A 390 18.09 4.02 13.50
CA ARG A 390 17.89 2.84 12.65
C ARG A 390 18.06 1.50 13.39
N GLY A 391 19.04 1.41 14.30
CA GLY A 391 19.28 0.21 15.12
C GLY A 391 18.24 -0.04 16.23
N GLU A 392 17.43 0.96 16.58
CA GLU A 392 16.44 0.91 17.66
C GLU A 392 14.99 0.83 17.17
N LEU A 393 14.77 0.81 15.84
CA LEU A 393 13.45 0.70 15.22
C LEU A 393 12.69 -0.57 15.63
N LYS A 394 13.39 -1.68 15.90
CA LYS A 394 12.82 -2.93 16.45
C LYS A 394 12.25 -2.80 17.88
N ASN A 395 12.64 -1.75 18.61
CA ASN A 395 12.26 -1.52 20.01
C ASN A 395 11.06 -0.55 20.16
N GLN A 396 10.57 0.05 19.06
CA GLN A 396 9.48 1.04 19.08
C GLN A 396 8.12 0.40 18.80
#